data_AF-A0A4Q2YM18-F1
#
_entry.id   AF-A0A4Q2YM18-F1
#
_cell.length_a   1.000
_cell.length_b   1.000
_cell.length_c   1.000
_cell.angle_alpha   90.00
_cell.angle_beta   90.00
_cell.angle_gamma   90.00
#
_symmetry.space_group_name_H-M   'P 1'
#
loop_
_entity.id
_entity.type
_entity.pdbx_description
1 polymer ?
#
loop_
_entity_poly.entity_id
_entity_poly.type
_entity_poly.pdbx_seq_one_letter_code
_entity_poly.pdbx_strand_id
1 'polypeptide(L)'
;LQNAARNAAIRNSANHLGKNPNKPNAVLPRVPTGIAIGGLNPTADPTKWTGAKNPVQVVKNGKTTVTIKQTTQQALLEWQTMNVGKKTTLNFDQSKGGADSGKWIAFNQIKDTSGNPTQILGNIKADGQVYLINTNGIIFGGSSQVNAKALTASSLPINTNLIERGILNNPDAQFLFSGLAIPAGINGTPAFTPEAPFTLDGKYGDVVVQKGAVLKSPSNSSKVGGRIALVGANVSNEGKISTPDGQTILAAGLQVGFDSHSSNDPSLRGLDVFVGQVGDYAGTSTNSGLIGAKRGNITIAGREVNQLGMLDSTTSVSLNGRIDLQAQYGATGNRTSSTPRGDLFLFNETGTVNIGEGSVMRILPELESKETAIGGELALRSQVNITGRAVHFGKDSTLVAPNGLIDVRAGEWLISQGVSRFSQSVGQVYLDENALIDVSGSTGVSAPVSQNIIAVDLRGAELALSYFPV
;
A
#
# COMPACT_ATOMS: atom_id res chain seq x y z
N LEU A 1 10.32 6.64 19.22
CA LEU A 1 8.98 6.13 19.61
C LEU A 1 8.71 4.68 19.16
N GLN A 2 8.76 4.36 17.87
CA GLN A 2 8.44 3.00 17.37
C GLN A 2 9.25 1.86 18.02
N ASN A 3 10.56 2.01 18.20
CA ASN A 3 11.38 0.99 18.88
C ASN A 3 11.01 0.83 20.36
N ALA A 4 10.65 1.93 21.04
CA ALA A 4 10.21 1.88 22.43
C ALA A 4 8.85 1.18 22.57
N ALA A 5 7.90 1.48 21.69
CA ALA A 5 6.61 0.80 21.60
C ALA A 5 6.79 -0.71 21.33
N ARG A 6 7.67 -1.07 20.40
CA ARG A 6 8.02 -2.47 20.13
C ARG A 6 8.60 -3.16 21.35
N ASN A 7 9.57 -2.54 22.02
CA ASN A 7 10.18 -3.12 23.22
C ASN A 7 9.13 -3.31 24.34
N ALA A 8 8.19 -2.37 24.49
CA ALA A 8 7.07 -2.52 25.41
C ALA A 8 6.14 -3.69 25.01
N ALA A 9 5.79 -3.81 23.73
CA ALA A 9 4.97 -4.91 23.23
C ALA A 9 5.63 -6.28 23.39
N ILE A 10 6.96 -6.36 23.20
CA ILE A 10 7.75 -7.58 23.40
C ILE A 10 7.78 -7.97 24.88
N ARG A 11 7.96 -7.00 25.80
CA ARG A 11 8.00 -7.24 27.25
C ARG A 11 6.64 -7.63 27.83
N ASN A 12 5.54 -7.20 27.21
CA ASN A 12 4.21 -7.62 27.64
C ASN A 12 4.08 -9.16 27.54
N SER A 13 3.74 -9.82 28.64
CA SER A 13 3.61 -11.28 28.72
C SER A 13 2.36 -11.83 28.03
N ALA A 14 1.37 -10.98 27.73
CA ALA A 14 0.16 -11.38 27.04
C ALA A 14 0.46 -11.79 25.60
N ASN A 15 0.12 -13.03 25.23
CA ASN A 15 0.22 -13.54 23.86
C ASN A 15 -1.11 -13.36 23.11
N HIS A 16 -1.76 -12.21 23.28
CA HIS A 16 -2.96 -11.76 22.57
C HIS A 16 -2.98 -10.24 22.51
N LEU A 17 -3.83 -9.68 21.67
CA LEU A 17 -3.94 -8.24 21.43
C LEU A 17 -4.89 -7.49 22.39
N GLY A 18 -5.41 -8.16 23.42
CA GLY A 18 -6.34 -7.54 24.36
C GLY A 18 -7.74 -7.42 23.74
N LYS A 19 -8.36 -6.23 23.83
CA LYS A 19 -9.72 -5.99 23.32
C LYS A 19 -9.76 -6.14 21.80
N ASN A 20 -10.83 -6.74 21.30
CA ASN A 20 -11.08 -6.84 19.87
C ASN A 20 -11.53 -5.45 19.35
N PRO A 21 -10.83 -4.84 18.37
CA PRO A 21 -11.27 -3.56 17.81
C PRO A 21 -12.63 -3.64 17.11
N ASN A 22 -12.99 -4.81 16.56
CA ASN A 22 -14.29 -5.06 15.93
C ASN A 22 -15.37 -5.47 16.97
N LYS A 23 -14.96 -5.79 18.21
CA LYS A 23 -15.86 -6.16 19.32
C LYS A 23 -15.30 -5.57 20.63
N PRO A 24 -15.50 -4.26 20.92
CA PRO A 24 -14.81 -3.59 22.03
C PRO A 24 -15.05 -4.21 23.42
N ASN A 25 -16.16 -4.94 23.56
CA ASN A 25 -16.55 -5.65 24.78
C ASN A 25 -15.98 -7.07 24.89
N ALA A 26 -15.29 -7.56 23.86
CA ALA A 26 -14.69 -8.90 23.82
C ALA A 26 -13.16 -8.82 23.84
N VAL A 27 -12.53 -9.74 24.57
CA VAL A 27 -11.07 -9.92 24.59
C VAL A 27 -10.69 -10.99 23.57
N LEU A 28 -9.71 -10.69 22.73
CA LEU A 28 -9.15 -11.62 21.77
C LEU A 28 -8.47 -12.80 22.46
N PRO A 29 -8.63 -14.03 21.93
CA PRO A 29 -8.09 -15.22 22.55
C PRO A 29 -6.56 -15.22 22.55
N ARG A 30 -5.97 -15.97 23.48
CA ARG A 30 -4.52 -16.26 23.46
C ARG A 30 -4.14 -16.96 22.18
N VAL A 31 -3.06 -16.49 21.56
CA VAL A 31 -2.45 -17.10 20.39
C VAL A 31 -1.48 -18.19 20.85
N PRO A 32 -1.63 -19.45 20.43
CA PRO A 32 -0.64 -20.51 20.70
C PRO A 32 0.70 -20.24 20.00
N THR A 33 1.74 -20.98 20.42
CA THR A 33 3.02 -20.98 19.71
C THR A 33 3.05 -22.14 18.70
N GLY A 34 3.45 -21.88 17.45
CA GLY A 34 3.53 -22.90 16.40
C GLY A 34 2.19 -23.36 15.82
N ILE A 35 2.18 -24.60 15.32
CA ILE A 35 1.03 -25.30 14.76
C ILE A 35 0.13 -25.78 15.90
N ALA A 36 -1.07 -25.23 16.01
CA ALA A 36 -2.06 -25.58 17.02
C ALA A 36 -3.43 -24.94 16.71
N ILE A 37 -4.51 -25.49 17.26
CA ILE A 37 -5.85 -24.90 17.20
C ILE A 37 -5.82 -23.48 17.80
N GLY A 38 -6.34 -22.50 17.05
CA GLY A 38 -6.31 -21.07 17.43
C GLY A 38 -4.96 -20.38 17.13
N GLY A 39 -3.95 -21.12 16.69
CA GLY A 39 -2.67 -20.63 16.20
C GLY A 39 -2.58 -20.76 14.69
N LEU A 40 -1.50 -21.39 14.22
CA LEU A 40 -1.38 -21.84 12.83
C LEU A 40 -2.09 -23.19 12.70
N ASN A 41 -3.30 -23.18 12.13
CA ASN A 41 -4.15 -24.35 12.03
C ASN A 41 -4.65 -24.52 10.58
N PRO A 42 -3.96 -25.32 9.75
CA PRO A 42 -4.36 -25.54 8.37
C PRO A 42 -5.71 -26.28 8.32
N THR A 43 -6.42 -26.14 7.21
CA THR A 43 -7.61 -26.96 6.93
C THR A 43 -7.28 -28.46 6.94
N ALA A 44 -8.24 -29.28 7.35
CA ALA A 44 -8.14 -30.74 7.23
C ALA A 44 -8.48 -31.24 5.81
N ASP A 45 -9.11 -30.40 4.98
CA ASP A 45 -9.46 -30.73 3.60
C ASP A 45 -8.24 -30.59 2.68
N PRO A 46 -7.66 -31.69 2.16
CA PRO A 46 -6.48 -31.62 1.31
C PRO A 46 -6.73 -30.91 -0.02
N THR A 47 -7.99 -30.80 -0.48
CA THR A 47 -8.32 -30.09 -1.74
C THR A 47 -8.20 -28.58 -1.60
N LYS A 48 -8.21 -28.07 -0.36
CA LYS A 48 -8.08 -26.66 0.00
C LYS A 48 -6.66 -26.26 0.35
N TRP A 49 -5.69 -27.16 0.19
CA TRP A 49 -4.26 -26.91 0.40
C TRP A 49 -3.46 -27.37 -0.81
N THR A 50 -3.17 -26.45 -1.73
CA THR A 50 -2.50 -26.77 -2.99
C THR A 50 -1.26 -25.91 -3.21
N GLY A 51 -0.30 -26.44 -3.96
CA GLY A 51 0.93 -25.74 -4.34
C GLY A 51 1.97 -25.57 -3.24
N ALA A 52 1.77 -26.18 -2.07
CA ALA A 52 2.76 -26.27 -1.00
C ALA A 52 2.65 -27.58 -0.23
N LYS A 53 3.73 -27.97 0.45
CA LYS A 53 3.68 -29.04 1.46
C LYS A 53 2.93 -28.56 2.71
N ASN A 54 2.44 -29.49 3.52
CA ASN A 54 1.89 -29.17 4.84
C ASN A 54 2.94 -28.44 5.70
N PRO A 55 2.53 -27.53 6.61
CA PRO A 55 3.45 -26.81 7.46
C PRO A 55 4.24 -27.76 8.36
N VAL A 56 5.54 -27.53 8.48
CA VAL A 56 6.43 -28.29 9.39
C VAL A 56 7.00 -27.32 10.42
N GLN A 57 7.05 -27.72 11.69
CA GLN A 57 7.58 -26.88 12.75
C GLN A 57 8.86 -27.41 13.37
N VAL A 58 9.75 -26.50 13.75
CA VAL A 58 10.98 -26.77 14.50
C VAL A 58 11.03 -25.84 15.71
N VAL A 59 11.31 -26.40 16.88
CA VAL A 59 11.46 -25.65 18.13
C VAL A 59 12.95 -25.57 18.50
N LYS A 60 13.45 -24.36 18.72
CA LYS A 60 14.83 -24.10 19.17
C LYS A 60 14.86 -22.95 20.16
N ASN A 61 15.47 -23.16 21.33
CA ASN A 61 15.63 -22.15 22.38
C ASN A 61 14.30 -21.44 22.75
N GLY A 62 13.22 -22.21 22.85
CA GLY A 62 11.89 -21.69 23.17
C GLY A 62 11.24 -20.83 22.09
N LYS A 63 11.78 -20.81 20.86
CA LYS A 63 11.17 -20.20 19.67
C LYS A 63 10.76 -21.30 18.70
N THR A 64 9.65 -21.09 18.01
CA THR A 64 9.13 -22.05 17.03
C THR A 64 9.18 -21.42 15.64
N THR A 65 9.80 -22.11 14.70
CA THR A 65 9.73 -21.77 13.27
C THR A 65 8.80 -22.76 12.60
N VAL A 66 7.73 -22.26 11.98
CA VAL A 66 6.82 -23.04 11.13
C VAL A 66 7.13 -22.70 9.69
N THR A 67 7.49 -23.70 8.90
CA THR A 67 7.88 -23.54 7.50
C THR A 67 6.82 -24.15 6.59
N ILE A 68 6.40 -23.37 5.59
CA ILE A 68 5.57 -23.82 4.48
C ILE A 68 6.47 -23.86 3.25
N LYS A 69 6.75 -25.07 2.76
CA LYS A 69 7.58 -25.25 1.56
C LYS A 69 6.70 -25.24 0.32
N GLN A 70 6.75 -24.16 -0.44
CA GLN A 70 6.00 -24.02 -1.67
C GLN A 70 6.59 -24.90 -2.77
N THR A 71 5.73 -25.54 -3.57
CA THR A 71 6.12 -26.51 -4.60
C THR A 71 5.81 -26.04 -6.02
N THR A 72 4.93 -25.06 -6.19
CA THR A 72 4.50 -24.44 -7.46
C THR A 72 4.53 -22.92 -7.35
N GLN A 73 4.53 -22.20 -8.48
CA GLN A 73 4.57 -20.73 -8.48
C GLN A 73 3.41 -20.08 -7.74
N GLN A 74 2.23 -20.70 -7.76
CA GLN A 74 1.05 -20.28 -7.03
C GLN A 74 0.66 -21.37 -6.03
N ALA A 75 0.42 -20.98 -4.78
CA ALA A 75 -0.15 -21.83 -3.74
C ALA A 75 -1.45 -21.23 -3.20
N LEU A 76 -2.46 -22.08 -3.03
CA LEU A 76 -3.76 -21.73 -2.44
C LEU A 76 -3.89 -22.50 -1.13
N LEU A 77 -3.84 -21.79 -0.02
CA LEU A 77 -3.69 -22.33 1.33
C LEU A 77 -4.86 -21.88 2.19
N GLU A 78 -5.81 -22.77 2.45
CA GLU A 78 -6.89 -22.50 3.38
C GLU A 78 -6.49 -22.86 4.82
N TRP A 79 -6.84 -21.97 5.74
CA TRP A 79 -6.59 -22.08 7.17
C TRP A 79 -7.91 -22.04 7.92
N GLN A 80 -8.06 -22.89 8.93
CA GLN A 80 -9.11 -22.68 9.93
C GLN A 80 -8.77 -21.46 10.79
N THR A 81 -7.51 -21.34 11.22
CA THR A 81 -6.98 -20.14 11.87
C THR A 81 -5.54 -19.91 11.45
N MET A 82 -5.10 -18.65 11.41
CA MET A 82 -3.73 -18.28 11.05
C MET A 82 -3.15 -17.21 11.99
N ASN A 83 -3.16 -17.47 13.29
CA ASN A 83 -2.58 -16.56 14.27
C ASN A 83 -1.09 -16.88 14.49
N VAL A 84 -0.24 -15.85 14.54
CA VAL A 84 1.22 -16.00 14.71
C VAL A 84 1.63 -15.49 16.07
N GLY A 85 1.85 -16.38 17.04
CA GLY A 85 2.25 -16.01 18.41
C GLY A 85 3.63 -15.33 18.50
N LYS A 86 3.92 -14.61 19.60
CA LYS A 86 5.16 -13.82 19.79
C LYS A 86 6.46 -14.60 19.62
N LYS A 87 6.44 -15.90 19.94
CA LYS A 87 7.61 -16.80 19.83
C LYS A 87 7.60 -17.63 18.55
N THR A 88 6.70 -17.33 17.62
CA THR A 88 6.52 -18.04 16.36
C THR A 88 7.11 -17.23 15.20
N THR A 89 7.88 -17.87 14.34
CA THR A 89 8.19 -17.40 12.99
C THR A 89 7.46 -18.27 11.99
N LEU A 90 6.59 -17.69 11.18
CA LEU A 90 6.03 -18.33 10.00
C LEU A 90 6.91 -18.02 8.79
N ASN A 91 7.41 -19.05 8.13
CA ASN A 91 8.34 -18.94 7.01
C ASN A 91 7.73 -19.57 5.75
N PHE A 92 7.45 -18.76 4.74
CA PHE A 92 7.11 -19.22 3.39
C PHE A 92 8.41 -19.43 2.61
N ASP A 93 8.83 -20.69 2.50
CA ASP A 93 9.98 -21.09 1.68
C ASP A 93 9.52 -21.21 0.22
N GLN A 94 9.88 -20.22 -0.58
CA GLN A 94 9.56 -20.13 -2.01
C GLN A 94 10.84 -20.27 -2.86
N SER A 95 11.91 -20.79 -2.26
CA SER A 95 13.24 -20.94 -2.86
C SER A 95 13.25 -21.84 -4.10
N LYS A 96 12.27 -22.74 -4.26
CA LYS A 96 12.10 -23.55 -5.47
C LYS A 96 11.91 -22.68 -6.73
N GLY A 97 11.48 -21.43 -6.59
CA GLY A 97 11.44 -20.46 -7.68
C GLY A 97 12.79 -19.93 -8.15
N GLY A 98 13.88 -20.20 -7.43
CA GLY A 98 15.22 -19.71 -7.76
C GLY A 98 15.24 -18.18 -7.90
N ALA A 99 15.73 -17.71 -9.05
CA ALA A 99 15.77 -16.28 -9.39
C ALA A 99 14.38 -15.62 -9.46
N ASP A 100 13.33 -16.42 -9.73
CA ASP A 100 11.94 -15.95 -9.82
C ASP A 100 11.16 -16.13 -8.52
N SER A 101 11.80 -16.49 -7.41
CA SER A 101 11.14 -16.61 -6.09
C SER A 101 10.32 -15.36 -5.71
N GLY A 102 10.77 -14.16 -6.09
CA GLY A 102 10.03 -12.91 -5.92
C GLY A 102 8.67 -12.83 -6.66
N LYS A 103 8.45 -13.70 -7.66
CA LYS A 103 7.21 -13.83 -8.44
C LYS A 103 6.31 -14.96 -7.92
N TRP A 104 6.76 -15.76 -6.96
CA TRP A 104 5.95 -16.83 -6.37
C TRP A 104 4.95 -16.24 -5.38
N ILE A 105 3.73 -16.78 -5.38
CA ILE A 105 2.62 -16.25 -4.60
C ILE A 105 2.05 -17.35 -3.71
N ALA A 106 1.87 -17.04 -2.42
CA ALA A 106 1.09 -17.85 -1.48
C ALA A 106 -0.18 -17.09 -1.09
N PHE A 107 -1.34 -17.58 -1.52
CA PHE A 107 -2.64 -17.09 -1.09
C PHE A 107 -3.09 -17.83 0.16
N ASN A 108 -3.22 -17.12 1.27
CA ASN A 108 -3.69 -17.66 2.54
C ASN A 108 -5.12 -17.17 2.75
N GLN A 109 -6.10 -18.08 2.68
CA GLN A 109 -7.49 -17.79 2.97
C GLN A 109 -7.82 -18.32 4.37
N ILE A 110 -8.26 -17.44 5.27
CA ILE A 110 -8.54 -17.79 6.66
C ILE A 110 -10.05 -17.89 6.85
N LYS A 111 -10.52 -19.05 7.29
CA LYS A 111 -11.92 -19.42 7.53
C LYS A 111 -12.19 -19.60 9.02
N ASP A 112 -11.87 -18.57 9.81
CA ASP A 112 -12.08 -18.60 11.25
C ASP A 112 -13.56 -18.34 11.58
N THR A 113 -14.28 -19.40 11.91
CA THR A 113 -15.72 -19.35 12.21
C THR A 113 -16.04 -18.69 13.56
N SER A 114 -15.04 -18.38 14.39
CA SER A 114 -15.25 -17.67 15.66
C SER A 114 -15.52 -16.18 15.50
N GLY A 115 -15.33 -15.63 14.29
CA GLY A 115 -15.48 -14.21 14.01
C GLY A 115 -14.38 -13.35 14.63
N ASN A 116 -13.22 -13.95 14.94
CA ASN A 116 -12.06 -13.24 15.46
C ASN A 116 -11.12 -12.82 14.30
N PRO A 117 -10.52 -11.62 14.37
CA PRO A 117 -9.49 -11.21 13.43
C PRO A 117 -8.21 -12.04 13.61
N THR A 118 -7.45 -12.17 12.54
CA THR A 118 -6.10 -12.75 12.58
C THR A 118 -5.18 -11.89 13.45
N GLN A 119 -4.54 -12.50 14.45
CA GLN A 119 -3.57 -11.86 15.33
C GLN A 119 -2.14 -12.24 14.92
N ILE A 120 -1.37 -11.28 14.40
CA ILE A 120 0.06 -11.44 14.11
C ILE A 120 0.87 -10.76 15.20
N LEU A 121 1.51 -11.54 16.07
CA LEU A 121 2.33 -11.07 17.19
C LEU A 121 3.82 -11.37 17.01
N GLY A 122 4.13 -12.41 16.24
CA GLY A 122 5.48 -12.89 15.95
C GLY A 122 6.01 -12.44 14.60
N ASN A 123 6.73 -13.33 13.93
CA ASN A 123 7.42 -13.03 12.68
C ASN A 123 6.77 -13.73 11.48
N ILE A 124 6.69 -13.03 10.35
CA ILE A 124 6.39 -13.63 9.05
C ILE A 124 7.57 -13.34 8.11
N LYS A 125 8.06 -14.38 7.44
CA LYS A 125 9.12 -14.29 6.44
C LYS A 125 8.66 -14.96 5.15
N ALA A 126 8.96 -14.35 4.02
CA ALA A 126 8.72 -14.93 2.69
C ALA A 126 9.76 -14.46 1.68
N ASP A 127 10.21 -15.37 0.82
CA ASP A 127 11.11 -15.03 -0.28
C ASP A 127 10.37 -14.26 -1.40
N GLY A 128 9.08 -14.55 -1.56
CA GLY A 128 8.18 -14.01 -2.57
C GLY A 128 6.98 -13.26 -1.98
N GLN A 129 5.82 -13.47 -2.59
CA GLN A 129 4.59 -12.73 -2.30
C GLN A 129 3.66 -13.54 -1.40
N VAL A 130 3.05 -12.87 -0.43
CA VAL A 130 2.09 -13.45 0.51
C VAL A 130 0.82 -12.62 0.51
N TYR A 131 -0.30 -13.27 0.23
CA TYR A 131 -1.63 -12.71 0.42
C TYR A 131 -2.24 -13.33 1.68
N LEU A 132 -2.72 -12.50 2.60
CA LEU A 132 -3.44 -12.89 3.81
C LEU A 132 -4.87 -12.36 3.70
N ILE A 133 -5.86 -13.25 3.64
CA ILE A 133 -7.27 -12.88 3.47
C ILE A 133 -8.08 -13.41 4.66
N ASN A 134 -8.61 -12.51 5.48
CA ASN A 134 -9.51 -12.88 6.59
C ASN A 134 -10.65 -11.86 6.73
N THR A 135 -11.88 -12.28 6.43
CA THR A 135 -13.08 -11.43 6.48
C THR A 135 -13.39 -10.86 7.86
N ASN A 136 -12.89 -11.50 8.93
CA ASN A 136 -13.04 -11.02 10.31
C ASN A 136 -12.06 -9.89 10.68
N GLY A 137 -11.08 -9.58 9.81
CA GLY A 137 -10.04 -8.58 10.03
C GLY A 137 -8.65 -9.17 10.27
N ILE A 138 -7.63 -8.32 10.21
CA ILE A 138 -6.22 -8.67 10.41
C ILE A 138 -5.56 -7.61 11.27
N ILE A 139 -4.86 -8.03 12.34
CA ILE A 139 -4.14 -7.12 13.23
C ILE A 139 -2.69 -7.54 13.37
N PHE A 140 -1.79 -6.64 12.99
CA PHE A 140 -0.36 -6.73 13.23
C PHE A 140 -0.04 -6.06 14.57
N GLY A 141 0.20 -6.88 15.59
CA GLY A 141 0.51 -6.44 16.94
C GLY A 141 1.86 -5.74 17.05
N GLY A 142 2.03 -4.92 18.09
CA GLY A 142 3.23 -4.07 18.25
C GLY A 142 4.59 -4.79 18.31
N SER A 143 4.62 -6.11 18.54
CA SER A 143 5.86 -6.92 18.48
C SER A 143 6.10 -7.57 17.12
N SER A 144 5.14 -7.50 16.20
CA SER A 144 5.18 -8.23 14.94
C SER A 144 6.23 -7.66 13.99
N GLN A 145 6.90 -8.55 13.27
CA GLN A 145 7.83 -8.18 12.21
C GLN A 145 7.54 -9.03 10.96
N VAL A 146 7.17 -8.37 9.87
CA VAL A 146 6.91 -9.01 8.59
C VAL A 146 7.98 -8.60 7.59
N ASN A 147 8.54 -9.58 6.88
CA ASN A 147 9.50 -9.36 5.82
C ASN A 147 9.17 -10.28 4.64
N ALA A 148 8.65 -9.71 3.55
CA ALA A 148 8.25 -10.43 2.35
C ALA A 148 8.58 -9.62 1.11
N LYS A 149 8.79 -10.25 -0.05
CA LYS A 149 8.93 -9.48 -1.30
C LYS A 149 7.65 -8.71 -1.58
N ALA A 150 6.48 -9.31 -1.41
CA ALA A 150 5.23 -8.55 -1.35
C ALA A 150 4.32 -9.09 -0.25
N LEU A 151 3.57 -8.19 0.38
CA LEU A 151 2.53 -8.52 1.34
C LEU A 151 1.23 -7.84 0.90
N THR A 152 0.18 -8.62 0.76
CA THR A 152 -1.18 -8.10 0.65
C THR A 152 -1.98 -8.65 1.83
N ALA A 153 -2.46 -7.78 2.71
CA ALA A 153 -3.34 -8.17 3.81
C ALA A 153 -4.73 -7.59 3.54
N SER A 154 -5.72 -8.46 3.37
CA SER A 154 -7.09 -8.08 3.05
C SER A 154 -8.08 -8.59 4.09
N SER A 155 -8.95 -7.71 4.57
CA SER A 155 -10.17 -8.12 5.28
C SER A 155 -11.39 -8.22 4.37
N LEU A 156 -11.25 -7.94 3.08
CA LEU A 156 -12.25 -8.22 2.06
C LEU A 156 -11.94 -9.55 1.35
N PRO A 157 -12.95 -10.33 0.94
CA PRO A 157 -12.77 -11.47 0.06
C PRO A 157 -12.05 -11.09 -1.24
N ILE A 158 -11.11 -11.93 -1.67
CA ILE A 158 -10.44 -11.79 -2.97
C ILE A 158 -11.27 -12.48 -4.05
N ASN A 159 -11.45 -11.81 -5.18
CA ASN A 159 -12.17 -12.33 -6.33
C ASN A 159 -11.36 -13.46 -6.99
N THR A 160 -11.80 -14.70 -6.79
CA THR A 160 -11.10 -15.90 -7.28
C THR A 160 -11.06 -15.99 -8.79
N ASN A 161 -12.01 -15.37 -9.50
CA ASN A 161 -12.03 -15.31 -10.96
C ASN A 161 -10.76 -14.62 -11.51
N LEU A 162 -10.19 -13.67 -10.75
CA LEU A 162 -8.97 -12.94 -11.14
C LEU A 162 -7.69 -13.66 -10.71
N ILE A 163 -7.75 -14.57 -9.73
CA ILE A 163 -6.58 -15.39 -9.36
C ILE A 163 -6.22 -16.33 -10.50
N GLU A 164 -7.21 -17.03 -11.07
CA GLU A 164 -7.00 -18.02 -12.13
C GLU A 164 -6.56 -17.40 -13.46
N ARG A 165 -7.01 -16.18 -13.75
CA ARG A 165 -6.71 -15.45 -15.00
C ARG A 165 -5.45 -14.59 -14.92
N GLY A 166 -4.94 -14.38 -13.72
CA GLY A 166 -3.94 -13.36 -13.39
C GLY A 166 -4.59 -12.11 -12.82
N ILE A 167 -4.08 -11.65 -11.67
CA ILE A 167 -4.68 -10.60 -10.82
C ILE A 167 -4.97 -9.28 -11.57
N LEU A 168 -4.17 -8.98 -12.59
CA LEU A 168 -4.26 -7.74 -13.39
C LEU A 168 -4.89 -7.97 -14.78
N ASN A 169 -5.30 -9.20 -15.08
CA ASN A 169 -6.00 -9.53 -16.33
C ASN A 169 -7.51 -9.46 -16.09
N ASN A 170 -8.05 -8.25 -16.20
CA ASN A 170 -9.41 -7.93 -15.76
C ASN A 170 -10.26 -7.26 -16.86
N PRO A 171 -10.69 -8.00 -17.89
CA PRO A 171 -11.40 -7.41 -19.04
C PRO A 171 -12.82 -6.93 -18.74
N ASP A 172 -13.36 -7.22 -17.56
CA ASP A 172 -14.72 -6.85 -17.14
C ASP A 172 -14.76 -5.83 -16.00
N ALA A 173 -13.59 -5.27 -15.65
CA ALA A 173 -13.44 -4.31 -14.56
C ALA A 173 -14.11 -4.80 -13.25
N GLN A 174 -13.88 -6.07 -12.89
CA GLN A 174 -14.34 -6.59 -11.61
C GLN A 174 -13.37 -6.18 -10.50
N PHE A 175 -13.88 -5.79 -9.33
CA PHE A 175 -13.03 -5.52 -8.19
C PHE A 175 -12.23 -6.75 -7.77
N LEU A 176 -10.95 -6.54 -7.43
CA LEU A 176 -10.07 -7.61 -6.95
C LEU A 176 -10.44 -8.04 -5.54
N PHE A 177 -10.81 -7.09 -4.70
CA PHE A 177 -11.31 -7.33 -3.36
C PHE A 177 -12.72 -6.79 -3.26
N SER A 178 -13.68 -7.61 -2.84
CA SER A 178 -15.07 -7.20 -2.76
C SER A 178 -15.79 -7.91 -1.63
N GLY A 179 -16.40 -7.13 -0.75
CA GLY A 179 -17.39 -7.59 0.21
C GLY A 179 -18.82 -7.60 -0.36
N LEU A 180 -19.01 -7.14 -1.60
CA LEU A 180 -20.29 -7.09 -2.31
C LEU A 180 -20.31 -8.05 -3.49
N ALA A 181 -21.48 -8.56 -3.84
CA ALA A 181 -21.65 -9.39 -5.03
C ALA A 181 -21.29 -8.59 -6.29
N ILE A 182 -20.54 -9.21 -7.19
CA ILE A 182 -20.18 -8.65 -8.49
C ILE A 182 -20.90 -9.47 -9.57
N PRO A 183 -21.72 -8.84 -10.43
CA PRO A 183 -22.39 -9.54 -11.51
C PRO A 183 -21.37 -10.06 -12.54
N ALA A 184 -21.77 -11.08 -13.29
CA ALA A 184 -20.99 -11.59 -14.42
C ALA A 184 -20.64 -10.46 -15.39
N GLY A 185 -19.44 -10.55 -15.93
CA GLY A 185 -18.91 -9.66 -16.95
C GLY A 185 -19.43 -9.99 -18.34
N ILE A 186 -19.34 -9.02 -19.24
CA ILE A 186 -19.74 -9.16 -20.65
C ILE A 186 -18.65 -9.86 -21.49
N ASN A 187 -17.40 -9.84 -21.02
CA ASN A 187 -16.23 -10.47 -21.62
C ASN A 187 -15.89 -11.83 -20.94
N GLY A 188 -16.91 -12.50 -20.39
CA GLY A 188 -16.83 -13.87 -19.91
C GLY A 188 -16.26 -14.05 -18.49
N THR A 189 -15.98 -12.98 -17.74
CA THR A 189 -15.64 -13.13 -16.31
C THR A 189 -16.89 -13.56 -15.53
N PRO A 190 -16.88 -14.70 -14.80
CA PRO A 190 -18.05 -15.14 -14.04
C PRO A 190 -18.49 -14.13 -12.98
N ALA A 191 -19.71 -14.29 -12.46
CA ALA A 191 -20.12 -13.56 -11.27
C ALA A 191 -19.24 -13.95 -10.07
N PHE A 192 -19.05 -13.02 -9.13
CA PHE A 192 -18.34 -13.28 -7.88
C PHE A 192 -19.29 -13.01 -6.71
N THR A 193 -19.54 -14.04 -5.91
CA THR A 193 -20.31 -13.90 -4.66
C THR A 193 -19.34 -14.01 -3.49
N PRO A 194 -19.08 -12.91 -2.77
CA PRO A 194 -18.20 -12.94 -1.63
C PRO A 194 -18.80 -13.73 -0.47
N GLU A 195 -17.94 -14.37 0.31
CA GLU A 195 -18.33 -14.99 1.57
C GLU A 195 -18.61 -13.91 2.62
N ALA A 196 -19.69 -14.09 3.37
CA ALA A 196 -20.02 -13.24 4.50
C ALA A 196 -19.02 -13.39 5.66
N PRO A 197 -18.71 -12.31 6.40
CA PRO A 197 -17.86 -12.40 7.59
C PRO A 197 -18.56 -13.17 8.72
N PHE A 198 -17.78 -13.81 9.60
CA PHE A 198 -18.29 -14.49 10.80
C PHE A 198 -18.41 -13.53 12.01
N THR A 199 -18.31 -12.22 11.77
CA THR A 199 -18.48 -11.19 12.79
C THR A 199 -19.93 -11.13 13.25
N LEU A 200 -20.15 -10.76 14.52
CA LEU A 200 -21.49 -10.77 15.11
C LEU A 200 -22.43 -9.72 14.51
N ASP A 201 -21.85 -8.62 14.02
CA ASP A 201 -22.55 -7.52 13.36
C ASP A 201 -22.67 -7.69 11.84
N GLY A 202 -22.15 -8.80 11.28
CA GLY A 202 -22.16 -9.09 9.86
C GLY A 202 -21.30 -8.14 9.02
N LYS A 203 -20.41 -7.36 9.64
CA LYS A 203 -19.53 -6.39 8.97
C LYS A 203 -18.16 -6.98 8.71
N TYR A 204 -17.55 -6.63 7.57
CA TYR A 204 -16.16 -7.00 7.31
C TYR A 204 -15.25 -6.28 8.32
N GLY A 205 -14.25 -7.00 8.83
CA GLY A 205 -13.32 -6.43 9.80
C GLY A 205 -12.34 -5.44 9.17
N ASP A 206 -11.50 -4.84 10.01
CA ASP A 206 -10.47 -3.89 9.57
C ASP A 206 -9.09 -4.54 9.40
N VAL A 207 -8.17 -3.82 8.75
CA VAL A 207 -6.73 -4.13 8.74
C VAL A 207 -5.98 -3.10 9.59
N VAL A 208 -5.37 -3.57 10.68
CA VAL A 208 -4.76 -2.70 11.71
C VAL A 208 -3.29 -3.05 11.91
N VAL A 209 -2.42 -2.04 11.87
CA VAL A 209 -0.99 -2.15 12.18
C VAL A 209 -0.69 -1.32 13.42
N GLN A 210 -0.43 -1.97 14.56
CA GLN A 210 -0.23 -1.28 15.83
C GLN A 210 1.16 -0.66 15.97
N LYS A 211 1.29 0.33 16.87
CA LYS A 211 2.58 0.93 17.25
C LYS A 211 3.61 -0.14 17.59
N GLY A 212 4.80 -0.03 17.01
CA GLY A 212 5.91 -0.97 17.18
C GLY A 212 5.99 -2.05 16.10
N ALA A 213 4.87 -2.42 15.46
CA ALA A 213 4.84 -3.38 14.37
C ALA A 213 5.66 -2.87 13.18
N VAL A 214 6.35 -3.77 12.47
CA VAL A 214 7.09 -3.43 11.25
C VAL A 214 6.68 -4.34 10.12
N LEU A 215 6.24 -3.73 9.02
CA LEU A 215 6.02 -4.39 7.75
C LEU A 215 7.09 -3.91 6.76
N LYS A 216 7.87 -4.85 6.21
CA LYS A 216 8.98 -4.54 5.31
C LYS A 216 8.85 -5.33 4.02
N SER A 217 8.98 -4.61 2.90
CA SER A 217 9.26 -5.19 1.59
C SER A 217 10.59 -4.64 1.08
N PRO A 218 11.66 -5.46 1.05
CA PRO A 218 12.99 -4.99 0.68
C PRO A 218 13.12 -4.76 -0.84
N SER A 219 13.99 -3.81 -1.17
CA SER A 219 14.53 -3.64 -2.52
C SER A 219 15.69 -4.61 -2.77
N ASN A 220 15.98 -4.89 -4.03
CA ASN A 220 17.16 -5.65 -4.46
C ASN A 220 18.26 -4.71 -4.97
N SER A 221 19.40 -5.29 -5.36
CA SER A 221 20.53 -4.53 -5.93
C SER A 221 20.20 -3.77 -7.22
N SER A 222 19.17 -4.21 -7.94
CA SER A 222 18.69 -3.57 -9.17
C SER A 222 17.65 -2.47 -8.91
N LYS A 223 17.47 -2.03 -7.66
CA LYS A 223 16.46 -1.04 -7.25
C LYS A 223 15.04 -1.45 -7.66
N VAL A 224 14.75 -2.74 -7.57
CA VAL A 224 13.39 -3.26 -7.75
C VAL A 224 12.86 -3.58 -6.36
N GLY A 225 11.98 -2.70 -5.86
CA GLY A 225 11.25 -2.88 -4.62
C GLY A 225 10.15 -3.90 -4.74
N GLY A 226 9.44 -4.13 -3.65
CA GLY A 226 8.20 -4.87 -3.67
C GLY A 226 7.05 -4.05 -3.11
N ARG A 227 5.98 -4.72 -2.68
CA ARG A 227 4.71 -4.05 -2.38
C ARG A 227 4.19 -4.43 -1.01
N ILE A 228 3.61 -3.46 -0.30
CA ILE A 228 2.75 -3.72 0.84
C ILE A 228 1.39 -3.10 0.54
N ALA A 229 0.35 -3.94 0.43
CA ALA A 229 -1.03 -3.50 0.24
C ALA A 229 -1.88 -3.93 1.44
N LEU A 230 -2.49 -2.98 2.12
CA LEU A 230 -3.46 -3.21 3.18
C LEU A 230 -4.84 -2.81 2.65
N VAL A 231 -5.76 -3.77 2.62
CA VAL A 231 -7.09 -3.63 2.03
C VAL A 231 -8.13 -4.04 3.04
N GLY A 232 -9.15 -3.22 3.29
CA GLY A 232 -10.19 -3.60 4.24
C GLY A 232 -11.37 -2.66 4.27
N ALA A 233 -12.35 -2.94 5.13
CA ALA A 233 -13.42 -1.99 5.40
C ALA A 233 -12.83 -0.65 5.84
N ASN A 234 -11.96 -0.70 6.86
CA ASN A 234 -11.05 0.38 7.21
C ASN A 234 -9.62 -0.13 7.35
N VAL A 235 -8.67 0.80 7.19
CA VAL A 235 -7.24 0.51 7.29
C VAL A 235 -6.60 1.52 8.23
N SER A 236 -5.85 1.04 9.22
CA SER A 236 -5.12 1.88 10.17
C SER A 236 -3.67 1.45 10.31
N ASN A 237 -2.74 2.37 10.12
CA ASN A 237 -1.32 2.18 10.39
C ASN A 237 -0.83 3.13 11.49
N GLU A 238 -0.46 2.57 12.63
CA GLU A 238 0.29 3.23 13.71
C GLU A 238 1.75 2.70 13.82
N GLY A 239 2.10 1.67 13.05
CA GLY A 239 3.41 1.03 13.05
C GLY A 239 4.40 1.68 12.08
N LYS A 240 5.29 0.85 11.54
CA LYS A 240 6.23 1.24 10.47
C LYS A 240 6.05 0.36 9.24
N ILE A 241 5.80 0.98 8.10
CA ILE A 241 5.79 0.33 6.79
C ILE A 241 7.02 0.81 5.99
N SER A 242 7.73 -0.10 5.32
CA SER A 242 8.93 0.22 4.54
C SER A 242 8.93 -0.53 3.21
N THR A 243 8.88 0.22 2.10
CA THR A 243 8.85 -0.29 0.72
C THR A 243 9.81 0.48 -0.19
N PRO A 244 11.14 0.48 0.08
CA PRO A 244 12.12 1.13 -0.80
C PRO A 244 12.00 0.59 -2.24
N ASP A 245 12.09 1.49 -3.21
CA ASP A 245 11.95 1.26 -4.65
C ASP A 245 10.65 0.54 -5.05
N GLY A 246 9.66 0.57 -4.16
CA GLY A 246 8.43 -0.21 -4.24
C GLY A 246 7.19 0.64 -4.00
N GLN A 247 6.09 0.01 -3.62
CA GLN A 247 4.81 0.67 -3.40
C GLN A 247 4.17 0.27 -2.08
N THR A 248 3.71 1.25 -1.31
CA THR A 248 2.77 1.03 -0.20
C THR A 248 1.37 1.46 -0.64
N ILE A 249 0.35 0.62 -0.40
CA ILE A 249 -1.06 0.92 -0.63
C ILE A 249 -1.83 0.70 0.67
N LEU A 250 -2.56 1.72 1.12
CA LEU A 250 -3.66 1.57 2.08
C LEU A 250 -4.96 1.87 1.34
N ALA A 251 -5.89 0.91 1.27
CA ALA A 251 -7.14 1.08 0.55
C ALA A 251 -8.33 0.62 1.41
N ALA A 252 -9.22 1.55 1.72
CA ALA A 252 -10.37 1.31 2.59
C ALA A 252 -11.69 1.42 1.81
N GLY A 253 -12.54 0.41 1.92
CA GLY A 253 -13.87 0.34 1.33
C GLY A 253 -14.45 -1.07 1.39
N LEU A 254 -15.61 -1.28 0.76
CA LEU A 254 -16.20 -2.61 0.58
C LEU A 254 -15.86 -3.22 -0.77
N GLN A 255 -15.25 -2.43 -1.66
CA GLN A 255 -14.75 -2.85 -2.96
C GLN A 255 -13.44 -2.14 -3.24
N VAL A 256 -12.39 -2.88 -3.61
CA VAL A 256 -11.09 -2.33 -3.98
C VAL A 256 -10.58 -3.03 -5.24
N GLY A 257 -10.27 -2.21 -6.24
CA GLY A 257 -9.77 -2.61 -7.55
C GLY A 257 -8.34 -2.13 -7.71
N PHE A 258 -7.56 -2.92 -8.44
CA PHE A 258 -6.24 -2.52 -8.89
C PHE A 258 -6.18 -2.61 -10.41
N ASP A 259 -5.41 -1.70 -10.99
CA ASP A 259 -5.02 -1.76 -12.39
C ASP A 259 -3.52 -1.50 -12.52
N SER A 260 -2.93 -1.97 -13.62
CA SER A 260 -1.56 -1.61 -13.96
C SER A 260 -1.52 -0.14 -14.32
N HIS A 261 -0.59 0.61 -13.73
CA HIS A 261 -0.45 2.00 -14.12
C HIS A 261 -0.05 2.14 -15.59
N SER A 262 -0.54 3.21 -16.22
CA SER A 262 -0.30 3.49 -17.64
C SER A 262 1.20 3.55 -17.94
N SER A 263 1.65 2.79 -18.94
CA SER A 263 3.05 2.81 -19.38
C SER A 263 3.49 4.15 -19.97
N ASN A 264 2.54 5.02 -20.30
CA ASN A 264 2.81 6.37 -20.83
C ASN A 264 3.08 7.39 -19.70
N ASP A 265 2.75 7.05 -18.46
CA ASP A 265 3.08 7.85 -17.28
C ASP A 265 4.11 7.08 -16.40
N PRO A 266 5.41 7.36 -16.57
CA PRO A 266 6.46 6.71 -15.78
C PRO A 266 6.54 7.20 -14.32
N SER A 267 5.72 8.18 -13.92
CA SER A 267 5.79 8.79 -12.60
C SER A 267 5.33 7.85 -11.48
N LEU A 268 4.42 6.91 -11.77
CA LEU A 268 4.04 5.84 -10.86
C LEU A 268 4.56 4.48 -11.36
N ARG A 269 5.39 3.84 -10.53
CA ARG A 269 5.80 2.45 -10.71
C ARG A 269 4.95 1.55 -9.84
N GLY A 270 3.89 0.99 -10.41
CA GLY A 270 3.09 -0.02 -9.74
C GLY A 270 1.64 -0.03 -10.17
N LEU A 271 0.73 0.02 -9.19
CA LEU A 271 -0.70 -0.19 -9.39
C LEU A 271 -1.46 1.10 -9.09
N ASP A 272 -2.46 1.37 -9.91
CA ASP A 272 -3.53 2.30 -9.58
C ASP A 272 -4.54 1.64 -8.65
N VAL A 273 -5.17 2.44 -7.81
CA VAL A 273 -6.06 1.98 -6.75
C VAL A 273 -7.44 2.60 -6.93
N PHE A 274 -8.47 1.77 -6.93
CA PHE A 274 -9.85 2.20 -7.11
C PHE A 274 -10.70 1.70 -5.96
N VAL A 275 -11.27 2.62 -5.18
CA VAL A 275 -12.22 2.30 -4.11
C VAL A 275 -13.63 2.39 -4.68
N GLY A 276 -14.36 1.27 -4.62
CA GLY A 276 -15.76 1.18 -5.00
C GLY A 276 -16.68 1.65 -3.87
N GLN A 277 -17.73 0.87 -3.61
CA GLN A 277 -18.68 1.14 -2.53
C GLN A 277 -18.02 1.08 -1.15
N VAL A 278 -18.51 1.90 -0.21
CA VAL A 278 -18.01 1.97 1.18
C VAL A 278 -19.10 1.74 2.24
N GLY A 279 -20.37 2.03 1.93
CA GLY A 279 -21.46 1.97 2.92
C GLY A 279 -21.22 2.90 4.12
N ASP A 280 -21.92 2.65 5.23
CA ASP A 280 -21.94 3.58 6.38
C ASP A 280 -20.81 3.37 7.40
N TYR A 281 -20.02 2.29 7.26
CA TYR A 281 -19.02 1.89 8.26
C TYR A 281 -17.60 1.70 7.71
N ALA A 282 -17.44 1.79 6.39
CA ALA A 282 -16.17 1.57 5.72
C ALA A 282 -15.68 2.85 5.03
N GLY A 283 -14.49 2.75 4.44
CA GLY A 283 -13.91 3.82 3.62
C GLY A 283 -12.91 4.70 4.35
N THR A 284 -12.47 4.35 5.56
CA THR A 284 -11.48 5.14 6.29
C THR A 284 -10.10 4.54 6.20
N SER A 285 -9.15 5.28 5.62
CA SER A 285 -7.73 4.94 5.59
C SER A 285 -6.95 5.94 6.45
N THR A 286 -6.30 5.46 7.52
CA THR A 286 -5.57 6.29 8.46
C THR A 286 -4.11 5.85 8.56
N ASN A 287 -3.19 6.82 8.46
CA ASN A 287 -1.80 6.65 8.84
C ASN A 287 -1.46 7.61 9.98
N SER A 288 -1.22 7.06 11.17
CA SER A 288 -0.71 7.73 12.36
C SER A 288 0.69 7.22 12.77
N GLY A 289 1.27 6.33 11.96
CA GLY A 289 2.61 5.77 12.09
C GLY A 289 3.60 6.37 11.10
N LEU A 290 4.55 5.55 10.65
CA LEU A 290 5.54 5.90 9.62
C LEU A 290 5.36 5.01 8.40
N ILE A 291 5.21 5.61 7.22
CA ILE A 291 5.29 4.91 5.94
C ILE A 291 6.49 5.47 5.17
N GLY A 292 7.45 4.60 4.84
CA GLY A 292 8.65 4.96 4.10
C GLY A 292 8.77 4.21 2.78
N ALA A 293 8.84 4.94 1.67
CA ALA A 293 8.99 4.38 0.32
C ALA A 293 10.07 5.12 -0.47
N LYS A 294 11.33 5.05 -0.01
CA LYS A 294 12.50 5.66 -0.69
C LYS A 294 12.51 5.33 -2.18
N ARG A 295 12.59 6.34 -3.07
CA ARG A 295 12.51 6.18 -4.54
C ARG A 295 11.33 5.33 -5.01
N GLY A 296 10.28 5.27 -4.20
CA GLY A 296 9.07 4.49 -4.41
C GLY A 296 7.85 5.38 -4.23
N ASN A 297 6.70 4.74 -4.10
CA ASN A 297 5.43 5.45 -4.00
C ASN A 297 4.56 4.97 -2.84
N ILE A 298 3.72 5.88 -2.37
CA ILE A 298 2.78 5.66 -1.27
C ILE A 298 1.39 6.10 -1.75
N THR A 299 0.42 5.20 -1.70
CA THR A 299 -0.98 5.49 -2.02
C THR A 299 -1.85 5.22 -0.80
N ILE A 300 -2.64 6.21 -0.39
CA ILE A 300 -3.65 6.07 0.66
C ILE A 300 -5.00 6.45 0.06
N ALA A 301 -5.91 5.48 -0.04
CA ALA A 301 -7.19 5.61 -0.74
C ALA A 301 -8.37 5.23 0.17
N GLY A 302 -9.48 5.95 0.03
CA GLY A 302 -10.73 5.72 0.78
C GLY A 302 -11.75 6.82 0.52
N ARG A 303 -12.87 6.79 1.26
CA ARG A 303 -13.77 7.94 1.41
C ARG A 303 -13.13 8.99 2.33
N GLU A 304 -12.51 8.57 3.42
CA GLU A 304 -11.82 9.42 4.38
C GLU A 304 -10.34 9.01 4.43
N VAL A 305 -9.45 9.94 4.12
CA VAL A 305 -8.00 9.74 4.14
C VAL A 305 -7.39 10.61 5.22
N ASN A 306 -6.89 9.98 6.29
CA ASN A 306 -6.31 10.65 7.44
C ASN A 306 -4.79 10.42 7.47
N GLN A 307 -4.03 11.43 7.08
CA GLN A 307 -2.58 11.43 7.23
C GLN A 307 -2.20 12.20 8.49
N LEU A 308 -1.99 11.47 9.59
CA LEU A 308 -1.74 12.01 10.94
C LEU A 308 -0.30 11.78 11.41
N GLY A 309 0.44 10.91 10.73
CA GLY A 309 1.81 10.53 11.07
C GLY A 309 2.83 11.09 10.08
N MET A 310 3.69 10.20 9.58
CA MET A 310 4.75 10.56 8.65
C MET A 310 4.71 9.73 7.36
N LEU A 311 4.74 10.40 6.21
CA LEU A 311 5.04 9.81 4.90
C LEU A 311 6.42 10.29 4.45
N ASP A 312 7.31 9.34 4.17
CA ASP A 312 8.71 9.59 3.82
C ASP A 312 9.05 8.92 2.49
N SER A 313 9.46 9.70 1.51
CA SER A 313 10.01 9.21 0.26
C SER A 313 11.29 9.97 -0.09
N THR A 314 11.97 9.51 -1.12
CA THR A 314 13.17 10.15 -1.65
C THR A 314 13.11 10.20 -3.17
N THR A 315 13.82 11.16 -3.76
CA THR A 315 14.02 11.23 -5.20
C THR A 315 15.51 11.12 -5.53
N SER A 316 15.85 10.34 -6.55
CA SER A 316 17.20 10.29 -7.12
C SER A 316 17.19 10.87 -8.54
N VAL A 317 18.35 10.88 -9.20
CA VAL A 317 18.45 11.29 -10.62
C VAL A 317 17.71 10.34 -11.58
N SER A 318 17.40 9.12 -11.11
CA SER A 318 16.85 8.02 -11.92
C SER A 318 15.45 7.59 -11.52
N LEU A 319 15.04 7.83 -10.27
CA LEU A 319 13.76 7.39 -9.72
C LEU A 319 13.14 8.51 -8.88
N ASN A 320 11.91 8.89 -9.23
CA ASN A 320 11.13 9.83 -8.46
C ASN A 320 10.48 9.17 -7.23
N GLY A 321 10.25 9.96 -6.19
CA GLY A 321 9.30 9.63 -5.13
C GLY A 321 7.90 10.14 -5.49
N ARG A 322 6.85 9.38 -5.11
CA ARG A 322 5.44 9.79 -5.31
C ARG A 322 4.58 9.52 -4.07
N ILE A 323 3.70 10.46 -3.73
CA ILE A 323 2.70 10.29 -2.66
C ILE A 323 1.33 10.62 -3.24
N ASP A 324 0.39 9.70 -3.13
CA ASP A 324 -0.99 9.87 -3.58
C ASP A 324 -1.96 9.72 -2.40
N LEU A 325 -2.68 10.79 -2.07
CA LEU A 325 -3.80 10.77 -1.12
C LEU A 325 -5.11 10.89 -1.90
N GLN A 326 -5.87 9.81 -1.94
CA GLN A 326 -7.03 9.64 -2.82
C GLN A 326 -8.31 9.46 -1.99
N ALA A 327 -8.96 10.56 -1.65
CA ALA A 327 -10.31 10.54 -1.10
C ALA A 327 -11.36 10.45 -2.23
N GLN A 328 -11.28 9.39 -3.01
CA GLN A 328 -12.13 9.12 -4.17
C GLN A 328 -12.73 7.72 -4.02
N TYR A 329 -14.04 7.60 -4.15
CA TYR A 329 -14.74 6.35 -3.92
C TYR A 329 -15.99 6.23 -4.81
N GLY A 330 -16.78 5.19 -4.58
CA GLY A 330 -17.97 4.90 -5.37
C GLY A 330 -17.60 4.49 -6.79
N ALA A 331 -16.36 4.03 -7.01
CA ALA A 331 -15.91 3.64 -8.33
C ALA A 331 -16.81 2.55 -8.93
N THR A 332 -17.02 2.62 -10.24
CA THR A 332 -17.78 1.62 -11.00
C THR A 332 -16.93 1.10 -12.16
N GLY A 333 -17.07 -0.17 -12.49
CA GLY A 333 -16.28 -0.77 -13.57
C GLY A 333 -16.60 -0.12 -14.92
N ASN A 334 -15.56 0.31 -15.64
CA ASN A 334 -15.69 0.92 -16.96
C ASN A 334 -15.85 -0.16 -18.04
N ARG A 335 -17.09 -0.61 -18.26
CA ARG A 335 -17.43 -1.77 -19.11
C ARG A 335 -17.79 -1.38 -20.55
N THR A 336 -17.30 -0.25 -21.08
CA THR A 336 -17.61 0.14 -22.46
C THR A 336 -17.08 -0.89 -23.46
N SER A 337 -17.92 -1.30 -24.42
CA SER A 337 -17.69 -2.38 -25.38
C SER A 337 -16.29 -2.39 -26.01
N SER A 338 -15.66 -3.57 -26.11
CA SER A 338 -14.48 -4.03 -26.87
C SER A 338 -13.19 -3.17 -26.93
N THR A 339 -13.24 -1.89 -26.59
CA THR A 339 -12.13 -0.94 -26.52
C THR A 339 -12.38 -0.01 -25.33
N PRO A 340 -11.81 -0.29 -24.14
CA PRO A 340 -11.92 0.60 -23.00
C PRO A 340 -11.33 1.97 -23.37
N ARG A 341 -12.14 3.03 -23.32
CA ARG A 341 -11.62 4.40 -23.34
C ARG A 341 -11.43 4.84 -21.89
N GLY A 342 -10.18 5.10 -21.49
CA GLY A 342 -9.84 5.60 -20.16
C GLY A 342 -9.61 4.50 -19.13
N ASP A 343 -9.71 4.87 -17.86
CA ASP A 343 -9.37 4.02 -16.72
C ASP A 343 -10.32 2.81 -16.59
N LEU A 344 -9.81 1.71 -16.02
CA LEU A 344 -10.57 0.48 -15.79
C LEU A 344 -11.78 0.69 -14.87
N PHE A 345 -11.69 1.63 -13.94
CA PHE A 345 -12.80 2.02 -13.07
C PHE A 345 -13.00 3.54 -13.13
N LEU A 346 -14.25 3.95 -13.04
CA LEU A 346 -14.66 5.34 -13.04
C LEU A 346 -15.10 5.73 -11.64
N PHE A 347 -14.43 6.70 -11.01
CA PHE A 347 -14.86 7.26 -9.74
C PHE A 347 -16.12 8.11 -9.91
N ASN A 348 -16.98 8.04 -8.90
CA ASN A 348 -18.28 8.71 -8.89
C ASN A 348 -18.40 9.71 -7.75
N GLU A 349 -17.66 9.49 -6.67
CA GLU A 349 -17.78 10.26 -5.45
C GLU A 349 -16.40 10.69 -4.93
N THR A 350 -16.41 11.73 -4.11
CA THR A 350 -15.23 12.31 -3.49
C THR A 350 -15.50 12.52 -2.01
N GLY A 351 -14.50 12.28 -1.17
CA GLY A 351 -14.62 12.41 0.28
C GLY A 351 -13.61 13.39 0.84
N THR A 352 -13.00 13.12 1.99
CA THR A 352 -12.13 14.09 2.67
C THR A 352 -10.70 13.59 2.81
N VAL A 353 -9.75 14.49 2.59
CA VAL A 353 -8.35 14.30 2.97
C VAL A 353 -8.04 15.21 4.14
N ASN A 354 -7.60 14.64 5.25
CA ASN A 354 -7.16 15.34 6.44
C ASN A 354 -5.67 15.06 6.69
N ILE A 355 -4.85 16.08 6.54
CA ILE A 355 -3.43 16.09 6.90
C ILE A 355 -3.37 16.70 8.29
N GLY A 356 -3.28 15.85 9.31
CA GLY A 356 -3.50 16.23 10.70
C GLY A 356 -2.43 17.15 11.27
N GLU A 357 -2.71 17.69 12.46
CA GLU A 357 -1.81 18.57 13.21
C GLU A 357 -0.42 17.94 13.38
N GLY A 358 0.63 18.70 13.07
CA GLY A 358 2.03 18.26 13.17
C GLY A 358 2.41 17.08 12.27
N SER A 359 1.54 16.66 11.35
CA SER A 359 1.85 15.57 10.41
C SER A 359 2.88 15.99 9.37
N VAL A 360 3.66 15.02 8.88
CA VAL A 360 4.76 15.30 7.94
C VAL A 360 4.61 14.45 6.70
N MET A 361 4.69 15.09 5.54
CA MET A 361 4.91 14.46 4.25
C MET A 361 6.19 15.03 3.67
N ARG A 362 7.12 14.16 3.24
CA ARG A 362 8.32 14.65 2.59
C ARG A 362 8.84 13.74 1.50
N ILE A 363 9.38 14.37 0.47
CA ILE A 363 10.14 13.71 -0.60
C ILE A 363 11.46 14.45 -0.74
N LEU A 364 12.53 13.89 -0.19
CA LEU A 364 13.83 14.56 -0.16
C LEU A 364 14.77 14.01 -1.25
N PRO A 365 15.60 14.87 -1.87
CA PRO A 365 16.63 14.39 -2.79
C PRO A 365 17.68 13.54 -2.06
N GLU A 366 18.19 12.50 -2.73
CA GLU A 366 19.30 11.70 -2.23
C GLU A 366 20.64 12.42 -2.49
N LEU A 367 20.90 13.48 -1.73
CA LEU A 367 22.08 14.36 -1.91
C LEU A 367 23.43 13.64 -1.78
N GLU A 368 23.47 12.52 -1.06
CA GLU A 368 24.67 11.69 -0.91
C GLU A 368 24.92 10.75 -2.11
N SER A 369 23.98 10.68 -3.06
CA SER A 369 24.12 9.86 -4.26
C SER A 369 25.13 10.47 -5.23
N LYS A 370 25.97 9.62 -5.83
CA LYS A 370 26.93 10.01 -6.88
C LYS A 370 26.38 9.83 -8.30
N GLU A 371 25.14 9.39 -8.44
CA GLU A 371 24.51 9.23 -9.76
C GLU A 371 24.25 10.60 -10.39
N THR A 372 24.49 10.71 -11.70
CA THR A 372 24.33 11.95 -12.46
C THR A 372 23.19 11.83 -13.46
N ALA A 373 22.47 12.93 -13.71
CA ALA A 373 21.57 13.06 -14.85
C ALA A 373 22.35 13.53 -16.10
N ILE A 374 21.87 13.19 -17.30
CA ILE A 374 22.50 13.61 -18.58
C ILE A 374 22.28 15.12 -18.83
N GLY A 375 21.18 15.69 -18.30
CA GLY A 375 20.84 17.11 -18.39
C GLY A 375 20.80 17.81 -17.04
N GLY A 376 20.50 19.12 -17.07
CA GLY A 376 20.35 19.96 -15.86
C GLY A 376 19.06 19.72 -15.07
N GLU A 377 18.15 18.89 -15.57
CA GLU A 377 16.86 18.60 -14.96
C GLU A 377 16.69 17.09 -14.67
N LEU A 378 15.88 16.79 -13.65
CA LEU A 378 15.47 15.42 -13.37
C LEU A 378 14.51 14.93 -14.45
N ALA A 379 14.77 13.75 -15.00
CA ALA A 379 13.87 13.12 -15.98
C ALA A 379 12.46 12.89 -15.40
N LEU A 380 12.37 12.61 -14.09
CA LEU A 380 11.12 12.46 -13.35
C LEU A 380 11.21 13.29 -12.07
N ARG A 381 10.39 14.34 -11.98
CA ARG A 381 10.23 15.11 -10.74
C ARG A 381 9.42 14.28 -9.73
N SER A 382 9.70 14.48 -8.45
CA SER A 382 8.85 13.94 -7.39
C SER A 382 7.45 14.52 -7.46
N GLN A 383 6.44 13.73 -7.08
CA GLN A 383 5.04 14.14 -7.12
C GLN A 383 4.35 13.93 -5.77
N VAL A 384 3.48 14.87 -5.39
CA VAL A 384 2.46 14.65 -4.37
C VAL A 384 1.12 15.02 -4.96
N ASN A 385 0.22 14.04 -5.06
CA ASN A 385 -1.11 14.23 -5.61
C ASN A 385 -2.13 14.02 -4.48
N ILE A 386 -2.96 15.01 -4.23
CA ILE A 386 -3.99 14.98 -3.20
C ILE A 386 -5.32 15.25 -3.89
N THR A 387 -6.27 14.34 -3.76
CA THR A 387 -7.60 14.53 -4.36
C THR A 387 -8.72 14.18 -3.38
N GLY A 388 -9.72 15.05 -3.27
CA GLY A 388 -10.91 14.86 -2.44
C GLY A 388 -11.97 15.92 -2.73
N ARG A 389 -13.08 15.89 -1.98
CA ARG A 389 -14.07 16.96 -1.93
C ARG A 389 -13.60 18.11 -1.06
N ALA A 390 -12.97 17.77 0.06
CA ALA A 390 -12.30 18.71 0.93
C ALA A 390 -10.90 18.21 1.28
N VAL A 391 -9.92 19.11 1.26
CA VAL A 391 -8.54 18.85 1.66
C VAL A 391 -8.19 19.80 2.78
N HIS A 392 -7.80 19.27 3.93
CA HIS A 392 -7.45 20.03 5.12
C HIS A 392 -5.99 19.78 5.50
N PHE A 393 -5.21 20.86 5.59
CA PHE A 393 -3.88 20.89 6.18
C PHE A 393 -3.99 21.49 7.57
N GLY A 394 -3.91 20.65 8.60
CA GLY A 394 -4.02 21.06 9.99
C GLY A 394 -2.80 21.84 10.48
N LYS A 395 -2.95 22.42 11.68
CA LYS A 395 -1.94 23.25 12.33
C LYS A 395 -0.56 22.59 12.35
N ASP A 396 0.49 23.37 12.06
CA ASP A 396 1.89 22.92 12.06
C ASP A 396 2.18 21.69 11.14
N SER A 397 1.26 21.34 10.23
CA SER A 397 1.49 20.27 9.24
C SER A 397 2.53 20.68 8.21
N THR A 398 3.33 19.74 7.73
CA THR A 398 4.45 20.04 6.83
C THR A 398 4.48 19.11 5.62
N LEU A 399 4.45 19.68 4.43
CA LEU A 399 4.78 19.05 3.16
C LEU A 399 6.09 19.65 2.64
N VAL A 400 7.14 18.84 2.49
CA VAL A 400 8.43 19.29 1.92
C VAL A 400 8.83 18.39 0.75
N ALA A 401 8.89 18.94 -0.46
CA ALA A 401 9.32 18.22 -1.66
C ALA A 401 10.10 19.15 -2.60
N PRO A 402 11.41 19.34 -2.38
CA PRO A 402 12.22 20.25 -3.17
C PRO A 402 12.15 19.92 -4.67
N ASN A 403 11.82 20.92 -5.49
CA ASN A 403 11.59 20.75 -6.94
C ASN A 403 10.49 19.71 -7.27
N GLY A 404 9.62 19.36 -6.33
CA GLY A 404 8.49 18.48 -6.54
C GLY A 404 7.33 19.17 -7.26
N LEU A 405 6.45 18.36 -7.84
CA LEU A 405 5.14 18.78 -8.33
C LEU A 405 4.08 18.43 -7.29
N ILE A 406 3.33 19.42 -6.81
CA ILE A 406 2.27 19.24 -5.82
C ILE A 406 0.95 19.58 -6.51
N ASP A 407 0.08 18.60 -6.64
CA ASP A 407 -1.26 18.76 -7.20
C ASP A 407 -2.31 18.51 -6.11
N VAL A 408 -3.09 19.55 -5.78
CA VAL A 408 -4.16 19.47 -4.79
C VAL A 408 -5.49 19.75 -5.49
N ARG A 409 -6.28 18.70 -5.67
CA ARG A 409 -7.56 18.75 -6.39
C ARG A 409 -8.71 18.56 -5.40
N ALA A 410 -9.36 19.66 -5.06
CA ALA A 410 -10.64 19.63 -4.36
C ALA A 410 -11.79 19.75 -5.37
N GLY A 411 -12.76 18.84 -5.36
CA GLY A 411 -13.73 18.72 -6.44
C GLY A 411 -14.71 17.58 -6.27
N GLU A 412 -15.50 17.34 -7.31
CA GLU A 412 -16.38 16.19 -7.44
C GLU A 412 -16.17 15.49 -8.78
N TRP A 413 -16.63 14.25 -8.90
CA TRP A 413 -16.62 13.51 -10.15
C TRP A 413 -17.96 13.69 -10.87
N LEU A 414 -17.90 14.08 -12.14
CA LEU A 414 -19.04 14.11 -13.04
C LEU A 414 -18.90 12.97 -14.03
N ILE A 415 -19.93 12.12 -14.10
CA ILE A 415 -19.96 11.01 -15.04
C ILE A 415 -20.89 11.35 -16.18
N SER A 416 -20.39 11.23 -17.40
CA SER A 416 -21.21 11.36 -18.60
C SER A 416 -20.74 10.35 -19.64
N GLN A 417 -21.67 9.58 -20.18
CA GLN A 417 -21.44 8.64 -21.29
C GLN A 417 -20.25 7.68 -21.09
N GLY A 418 -20.06 7.15 -19.87
CA GLY A 418 -18.98 6.18 -19.60
C GLY A 418 -17.60 6.81 -19.45
N VAL A 419 -17.51 8.12 -19.21
CA VAL A 419 -16.27 8.81 -18.85
C VAL A 419 -16.50 9.57 -17.56
N SER A 420 -15.53 9.48 -16.63
CA SER A 420 -15.51 10.31 -15.42
C SER A 420 -14.62 11.53 -15.64
N ARG A 421 -15.13 12.71 -15.31
CA ARG A 421 -14.41 13.99 -15.40
C ARG A 421 -14.42 14.66 -14.04
N PHE A 422 -13.24 15.02 -13.57
CA PHE A 422 -13.11 15.73 -12.31
C PHE A 422 -13.50 17.20 -12.51
N SER A 423 -14.43 17.70 -11.70
CA SER A 423 -14.86 19.09 -11.70
C SER A 423 -14.45 19.76 -10.40
N GLN A 424 -13.78 20.90 -10.52
CA GLN A 424 -13.43 21.78 -9.39
C GLN A 424 -14.49 22.87 -9.16
N SER A 425 -15.70 22.70 -9.72
CA SER A 425 -16.85 23.60 -9.51
C SER A 425 -17.30 23.64 -8.04
N VAL A 426 -16.96 22.60 -7.29
CA VAL A 426 -17.21 22.46 -5.86
C VAL A 426 -15.93 22.02 -5.16
N GLY A 427 -15.93 22.03 -3.84
CA GLY A 427 -14.81 21.52 -3.04
C GLY A 427 -13.93 22.63 -2.48
N GLN A 428 -13.16 22.29 -1.45
CA GLN A 428 -12.46 23.26 -0.63
C GLN A 428 -11.08 22.75 -0.22
N VAL A 429 -10.10 23.66 -0.18
CA VAL A 429 -8.77 23.42 0.38
C VAL A 429 -8.58 24.38 1.55
N TYR A 430 -8.27 23.84 2.72
CA TYR A 430 -8.09 24.57 3.97
C TYR A 430 -6.66 24.40 4.47
N LEU A 431 -6.01 25.50 4.84
CA LEU A 431 -4.69 25.52 5.46
C LEU A 431 -4.81 26.25 6.79
N ASP A 432 -4.51 25.54 7.88
CA ASP A 432 -4.48 26.09 9.24
C ASP A 432 -3.18 26.88 9.51
N GLU A 433 -3.11 27.48 10.71
CA GLU A 433 -1.93 28.17 11.23
C GLU A 433 -0.66 27.33 11.07
N ASN A 434 0.39 27.93 10.50
CA ASN A 434 1.71 27.31 10.27
C ASN A 434 1.71 26.02 9.43
N ALA A 435 0.62 25.71 8.71
CA ALA A 435 0.67 24.67 7.68
C ALA A 435 1.67 25.07 6.58
N LEU A 436 2.69 24.24 6.34
CA LEU A 436 3.78 24.51 5.41
C LEU A 436 3.70 23.59 4.20
N ILE A 437 3.72 24.17 3.00
CA ILE A 437 3.98 23.48 1.74
C ILE A 437 5.24 24.09 1.13
N ASP A 438 6.34 23.36 1.15
CA ASP A 438 7.65 23.80 0.66
C ASP A 438 8.10 22.94 -0.52
N VAL A 439 8.15 23.58 -1.69
CA VAL A 439 8.68 23.02 -2.94
C VAL A 439 9.96 23.72 -3.38
N SER A 440 10.50 24.62 -2.54
CA SER A 440 11.71 25.36 -2.84
C SER A 440 12.88 24.41 -3.08
N GLY A 441 13.80 24.81 -3.96
CA GLY A 441 14.97 23.99 -4.30
C GLY A 441 15.83 23.68 -3.08
N SER A 442 16.72 22.70 -3.19
CA SER A 442 17.67 22.41 -2.12
C SER A 442 18.67 23.56 -1.95
N THR A 443 18.86 24.01 -0.72
CA THR A 443 19.85 25.03 -0.38
C THR A 443 21.21 24.40 -0.09
N GLY A 444 22.30 25.17 -0.23
CA GLY A 444 23.65 24.71 0.11
C GLY A 444 24.24 23.64 -0.83
N VAL A 445 23.67 23.47 -2.03
CA VAL A 445 24.19 22.53 -3.03
C VAL A 445 25.40 23.14 -3.74
N SER A 446 26.55 22.47 -3.69
CA SER A 446 27.76 22.89 -4.40
C SER A 446 27.65 22.55 -5.89
N ALA A 447 27.60 23.57 -6.74
CA ALA A 447 27.61 23.44 -8.20
C ALA A 447 28.93 23.94 -8.78
N PRO A 448 29.55 23.24 -9.75
CA PRO A 448 30.72 23.76 -10.47
C PRO A 448 30.38 25.07 -11.18
N VAL A 449 31.25 26.09 -11.07
CA VAL A 449 31.08 27.39 -11.75
C VAL A 449 30.89 27.21 -13.26
N SER A 450 31.46 26.16 -13.86
CA SER A 450 31.31 25.82 -15.27
C SER A 450 29.87 25.62 -15.73
N GLN A 451 28.92 25.33 -14.84
CA GLN A 451 27.50 25.23 -15.18
C GLN A 451 26.85 26.60 -15.49
N ASN A 452 27.51 27.70 -15.10
CA ASN A 452 27.09 29.08 -15.41
C ASN A 452 27.94 29.72 -16.52
N ILE A 453 28.87 28.99 -17.11
CA ILE A 453 29.71 29.50 -18.21
C ILE A 453 29.00 29.16 -19.53
N ILE A 454 28.47 30.18 -20.19
CA ILE A 454 28.02 30.06 -21.59
C ILE A 454 29.29 30.05 -22.46
N ALA A 455 29.60 28.91 -23.07
CA ALA A 455 30.63 28.83 -24.09
C ALA A 455 30.12 29.56 -25.35
N VAL A 456 30.57 30.80 -25.55
CA VAL A 456 30.31 31.54 -26.79
C VAL A 456 31.45 31.20 -27.76
N ASP A 457 31.13 30.49 -28.84
CA ASP A 457 32.06 30.24 -29.93
C ASP A 457 32.04 31.46 -30.87
N LEU A 458 32.94 32.42 -30.62
CA LEU A 458 33.04 33.64 -31.42
C LEU A 458 33.68 33.31 -32.78
N ARG A 459 32.91 33.36 -33.85
CA ARG A 459 33.44 33.22 -35.22
C ARG A 459 33.96 34.57 -35.70
N GLY A 460 35.15 34.59 -36.31
CA GLY A 460 35.92 35.81 -36.62
C GLY A 460 35.21 36.91 -37.42
N ALA A 461 34.07 36.64 -38.05
CA ALA A 461 33.25 37.66 -38.72
C ALA A 461 32.46 38.57 -37.74
N GLU A 462 32.24 38.15 -36.49
CA GLU A 462 31.46 38.90 -35.49
C GLU A 462 32.30 39.92 -34.69
N LEU A 463 33.63 39.89 -34.81
CA LEU A 463 34.57 40.83 -34.17
C LEU A 463 34.99 42.00 -35.09
N ALA A 464 34.48 42.08 -36.32
CA ALA A 464 34.95 43.06 -37.31
C ALA A 464 34.49 44.51 -37.00
N LEU A 465 33.61 44.74 -36.02
CA LEU A 465 33.06 46.07 -35.70
C LEU A 465 33.05 46.46 -34.22
N SER A 466 33.67 45.70 -33.30
CA SER A 466 33.74 46.11 -31.89
C SER A 466 34.95 47.02 -31.62
N TYR A 467 34.73 48.33 -31.63
CA TYR A 467 35.68 49.32 -31.13
C TYR A 467 35.58 49.41 -29.59
N PHE A 468 36.64 49.05 -28.88
CA PHE A 468 36.76 49.28 -27.44
C PHE A 468 37.67 50.51 -27.22
N PRO A 469 37.16 51.65 -26.70
CA PRO A 469 38.02 52.74 -26.27
C PRO A 469 38.76 52.33 -24.98
N VAL A 470 40.05 52.67 -24.93
CA VAL A 470 41.00 52.38 -23.84
C VAL A 470 40.65 53.14 -22.57
#